data_AF-A0A4D4J1R5-F1
#
_entry.id   AF-A0A4D4J1R5-F1
#
_cell.length_a   1.000
_cell.length_b   1.000
_cell.length_c   1.000
_cell.angle_alpha   90.00
_cell.angle_beta   90.00
_cell.angle_gamma   90.00
#
_symmetry.space_group_name_H-M   'P 1'
#
loop_
_entity.id
_entity.type
_entity.pdbx_description
1 polymer ?
#
loop_
_entity_poly.entity_id
_entity_poly.type
_entity_poly.pdbx_seq_one_letter_code
_entity_poly.pdbx_strand_id
1 'polypeptide(L)'
;MSNRQTLTPDVTRHQGVCRPRASEDGWGTVLLLVRLRRGIVGEARRVVHLVPVPTEHVPAVLTAYCGAEIVPGTAEVLSCFTGVPCTPCLAAAPLPEDDR
;
A
#
# COMPACT_ATOMS: atom_id res chain seq x y z
N MET A 1 -45.89 -11.89 22.20
CA MET A 1 -45.07 -12.43 21.09
C MET A 1 -44.61 -11.22 20.28
N SER A 2 -43.50 -10.54 20.64
CA SER A 2 -42.10 -10.81 20.23
C SER A 2 -42.02 -11.01 18.70
N ASN A 3 -41.27 -10.26 17.90
CA ASN A 3 -39.99 -9.62 18.17
C ASN A 3 -39.74 -8.51 17.13
N ARG A 4 -39.20 -7.36 17.58
CA ARG A 4 -38.50 -6.39 16.72
C ARG A 4 -37.17 -7.03 16.33
N GLN A 5 -36.89 -7.19 15.04
CA GLN A 5 -35.51 -7.40 14.57
C GLN A 5 -35.13 -6.31 13.58
N THR A 6 -34.27 -5.45 14.09
CA THR A 6 -33.40 -4.50 13.41
C THR A 6 -32.36 -5.26 12.59
N LEU A 7 -32.12 -4.90 11.33
CA LEU A 7 -30.84 -5.11 10.64
C LEU A 7 -30.60 -3.98 9.62
N THR A 8 -29.75 -3.03 10.02
CA THR A 8 -28.96 -2.11 9.19
C THR A 8 -27.69 -2.83 8.68
N PRO A 9 -26.81 -2.21 7.88
CA PRO A 9 -26.95 -1.58 6.57
C PRO A 9 -26.29 -2.46 5.47
N ASP A 10 -26.69 -2.29 4.21
CA ASP A 10 -25.99 -2.92 3.08
C ASP A 10 -24.67 -2.18 2.81
N VAL A 11 -23.58 -2.68 3.42
CA VAL A 11 -22.20 -2.35 3.07
C VAL A 11 -21.87 -3.00 1.73
N THR A 12 -22.31 -2.38 0.65
CA THR A 12 -21.76 -2.64 -0.67
C THR A 12 -20.94 -1.41 -1.11
N ARG A 13 -19.70 -1.31 -0.60
CA ARG A 13 -18.62 -0.57 -1.25
C ARG A 13 -17.39 -1.46 -1.37
N HIS A 14 -17.37 -2.25 -2.44
CA HIS A 14 -16.23 -3.03 -2.90
C HIS A 14 -15.08 -2.19 -3.49
N GLN A 15 -14.86 -0.96 -3.01
CA GLN A 15 -13.78 -0.12 -3.50
C GLN A 15 -12.65 -0.05 -2.47
N GLY A 16 -12.00 -1.19 -2.27
CA GLY A 16 -10.80 -1.35 -1.45
C GLY A 16 -9.53 -0.76 -2.07
N VAL A 17 -9.65 0.35 -2.80
CA VAL A 17 -8.50 1.17 -3.17
C VAL A 17 -8.33 2.15 -2.03
N CYS A 18 -7.25 2.01 -1.26
CA CYS A 18 -6.78 3.10 -0.40
C CYS A 18 -6.36 4.24 -1.35
N ARG A 19 -7.31 5.10 -1.75
CA ARG A 19 -6.99 6.34 -2.45
C ARG A 19 -6.31 7.23 -1.42
N PRO A 20 -5.05 7.64 -1.61
CA PRO A 20 -4.51 8.75 -0.84
C PRO A 20 -5.42 9.95 -1.06
N ARG A 21 -5.78 10.65 0.00
CA ARG A 21 -6.44 11.95 -0.11
C ARG A 21 -5.41 12.87 -0.78
N ALA A 22 -5.73 13.38 -1.96
CA ALA A 22 -4.85 14.30 -2.66
C ALA A 22 -4.72 15.57 -1.82
N SER A 23 -3.50 15.92 -1.41
CA SER A 23 -3.17 17.23 -0.87
C SER A 23 -3.35 18.29 -1.97
N GLU A 24 -3.87 19.46 -1.61
CA GLU A 24 -4.26 20.53 -2.56
C GLU A 24 -3.07 21.33 -3.13
N ASP A 25 -1.85 21.04 -2.70
CA ASP A 25 -0.62 21.60 -3.26
C ASP A 25 0.01 20.59 -4.22
N GLY A 26 0.02 20.94 -5.51
CA GLY A 26 0.40 20.06 -6.60
C GLY A 26 1.79 19.43 -6.44
N TRP A 27 1.91 18.21 -6.98
CA TRP A 27 3.08 17.33 -7.02
C TRP A 27 3.27 16.54 -5.71
N GLY A 28 2.32 15.63 -5.44
CA GLY A 28 2.37 14.71 -4.31
C GLY A 28 3.21 13.47 -4.60
N THR A 29 3.60 12.75 -3.55
CA THR A 29 4.13 11.37 -3.65
C THR A 29 2.98 10.40 -3.40
N VAL A 30 2.82 9.38 -4.24
CA VAL A 30 1.93 8.26 -3.94
C VAL A 30 2.71 7.13 -3.27
N LEU A 31 2.09 6.44 -2.33
CA LEU A 31 2.69 5.30 -1.67
C LEU A 31 2.22 4.00 -2.35
N LEU A 32 3.16 3.27 -2.96
CA LEU A 32 2.88 1.94 -3.50
C LEU A 32 3.24 0.85 -2.50
N LEU A 33 2.40 -0.18 -2.44
CA LEU A 33 2.70 -1.43 -1.75
C LEU A 33 3.18 -2.44 -2.78
N VAL A 34 4.38 -2.97 -2.58
CA VAL A 34 5.05 -3.81 -3.56
C VAL A 34 5.55 -5.09 -2.91
N ARG A 35 5.41 -6.23 -3.60
CA ARG A 35 6.00 -7.50 -3.15
C ARG A 35 6.82 -8.11 -4.28
N LEU A 36 8.05 -8.54 -4.00
CA LEU A 36 8.87 -9.21 -5.02
C LEU A 36 8.21 -10.51 -5.49
N ARG A 37 8.32 -10.82 -6.78
CA ARG A 37 7.80 -12.05 -7.37
C ARG A 37 8.56 -13.27 -6.84
N ARG A 38 7.92 -14.43 -6.88
CA ARG A 38 8.59 -15.70 -6.54
C ARG A 38 9.80 -15.91 -7.45
N GLY A 39 10.88 -16.44 -6.89
CA GLY A 39 12.14 -16.67 -7.62
C GLY A 39 13.07 -15.45 -7.67
N ILE A 40 12.63 -14.26 -7.26
CA ILE A 40 13.50 -13.07 -7.14
C ILE A 40 14.25 -13.07 -5.81
N VAL A 41 13.56 -13.43 -4.73
CA VAL A 41 14.12 -13.60 -3.38
C VAL A 41 13.58 -14.90 -2.77
N GLY A 42 14.25 -15.41 -1.73
CA GLY A 42 13.72 -16.51 -0.93
C GLY A 42 12.40 -16.13 -0.24
N GLU A 43 11.52 -17.12 0.00
CA GLU A 43 10.16 -16.87 0.51
C GLU A 43 10.14 -16.09 1.84
N ALA A 44 11.11 -16.36 2.73
CA ALA A 44 11.25 -15.64 4.01
C ALA A 44 11.49 -14.12 3.85
N ARG A 45 11.93 -13.68 2.66
CA ARG A 45 12.16 -12.27 2.33
C ARG A 45 11.07 -11.70 1.42
N ARG A 46 10.01 -12.48 1.13
CA ARG A 46 8.91 -12.09 0.25
C ARG A 46 7.85 -11.26 1.01
N VAL A 47 8.33 -10.20 1.65
CA VAL A 47 7.54 -9.25 2.44
C VAL A 47 7.01 -8.11 1.58
N VAL A 48 6.16 -7.25 2.16
CA VAL A 48 5.67 -6.04 1.49
C VAL A 48 6.67 -4.88 1.68
N HIS A 49 6.97 -4.17 0.61
CA HIS A 49 7.76 -2.96 0.61
C HIS A 49 6.87 -1.75 0.36
N LEU A 50 7.12 -0.68 1.10
CA LEU A 50 6.44 0.61 0.95
C LEU A 50 7.34 1.53 0.14
N VAL A 51 6.83 1.97 -1.00
CA VAL A 51 7.60 2.66 -2.05
C VAL A 51 6.98 4.02 -2.32
N PRO A 52 7.63 5.13 -1.91
CA PRO A 52 7.23 6.45 -2.35
C PRO A 52 7.51 6.60 -3.85
N VAL A 53 6.50 7.03 -4.62
CA VAL A 53 6.64 7.31 -6.05
C VAL A 53 6.19 8.74 -6.33
N PRO A 54 7.06 9.58 -6.93
CA PRO A 54 6.67 10.91 -7.38
C PRO A 54 5.51 10.81 -8.38
N THR A 55 4.49 11.66 -8.24
CA THR A 55 3.33 11.64 -9.16
C THR A 55 3.65 12.18 -10.54
N GLU A 56 4.69 13.00 -10.65
CA GLU A 56 5.07 13.67 -11.87
C GLU A 56 5.90 12.83 -12.83
N HIS A 57 6.63 11.86 -12.29
CA HIS A 57 7.46 10.95 -13.06
C HIS A 57 7.60 9.64 -12.31
N VAL A 58 7.46 8.52 -13.02
CA VAL A 58 7.73 7.20 -12.44
C VAL A 58 9.19 6.84 -12.72
N PRO A 59 10.04 6.67 -11.69
CA PRO A 59 11.43 6.26 -11.89
C PRO A 59 11.55 4.90 -12.59
N ALA A 60 12.62 4.72 -13.36
CA ALA A 60 12.91 3.45 -14.03
C ALA A 60 13.17 2.30 -13.03
N VAL A 61 13.68 2.63 -11.84
CA VAL A 61 13.86 1.73 -10.71
C VAL A 61 13.24 2.40 -9.50
N LEU A 62 12.32 1.70 -8.82
CA LEU A 62 11.68 2.25 -7.63
C LEU A 62 12.53 1.91 -6.40
N THR A 63 12.58 2.82 -5.42
CA THR A 63 13.30 2.60 -4.17
C THR A 63 12.32 2.58 -3.00
N ALA A 64 12.27 1.47 -2.27
CA ALA A 64 11.47 1.37 -1.06
C ALA A 64 12.09 2.15 0.09
N TYR A 65 11.30 2.48 1.12
CA TYR A 65 11.83 3.11 2.34
C TYR A 65 12.96 2.33 3.02
N CYS A 66 12.99 1.00 2.87
CA CYS A 66 14.07 0.16 3.38
C CYS A 66 15.34 0.14 2.52
N GLY A 67 15.37 0.93 1.43
CA GLY A 67 16.46 0.96 0.45
C GLY A 67 16.42 -0.18 -0.58
N ALA A 68 15.37 -1.00 -0.61
CA ALA A 68 15.26 -2.05 -1.64
C ALA A 68 14.97 -1.45 -3.00
N GLU A 69 15.77 -1.81 -4.00
CA GLU A 69 15.55 -1.47 -5.39
C GLU A 69 14.56 -2.43 -6.05
N ILE A 70 13.53 -1.88 -6.68
CA ILE A 70 12.47 -2.61 -7.37
C ILE A 70 12.61 -2.34 -8.86
N VAL A 71 13.20 -3.30 -9.56
CA VAL A 71 13.34 -3.30 -11.02
C VAL A 71 11.99 -3.66 -11.69
N PRO A 72 11.64 -3.06 -12.84
CA PRO A 72 10.44 -3.43 -13.57
C PRO A 72 10.34 -4.93 -13.84
N GLY A 73 9.16 -5.51 -13.61
CA GLY A 73 8.90 -6.93 -13.80
C GLY A 73 9.34 -7.85 -12.66
N THR A 74 10.09 -7.38 -11.66
CA THR A 74 10.52 -8.22 -10.52
C THR A 74 9.55 -8.23 -9.36
N ALA A 75 8.52 -7.39 -9.39
CA ALA A 75 7.55 -7.25 -8.32
C ALA A 75 6.10 -7.20 -8.80
N GLU A 76 5.18 -7.35 -7.86
CA GLU A 76 3.75 -7.10 -8.02
C GLU A 76 3.35 -5.90 -7.15
N VAL A 77 2.51 -5.03 -7.70
CA VAL A 77 1.86 -3.94 -6.94
C VAL A 77 0.62 -4.52 -6.28
N LEU A 78 0.48 -4.33 -4.97
CA LEU A 78 -0.66 -4.80 -4.21
C LEU A 78 -1.74 -3.72 -4.22
N SER A 79 -2.95 -4.09 -4.61
CA SER A 79 -4.12 -3.19 -4.66
C SER A 79 -4.73 -2.92 -3.28
N CYS A 80 -4.42 -3.75 -2.28
CA CYS A 80 -4.83 -3.59 -0.90
C CYS A 80 -3.70 -4.03 0.05
N PHE A 81 -3.73 -3.49 1.27
CA PHE A 81 -2.76 -3.82 2.32
C PHE A 81 -2.92 -5.29 2.74
N THR A 82 -2.12 -6.16 2.15
CA THR A 82 -2.15 -7.61 2.39
C THR A 82 -0.74 -8.14 2.64
N GLY A 83 -0.60 -8.92 3.71
CA GLY A 83 0.70 -9.35 4.21
C GLY A 83 1.35 -8.32 5.14
N VAL A 84 2.53 -8.66 5.64
CA VAL A 84 3.27 -7.83 6.61
C VAL A 84 4.34 -7.02 5.85
N PRO A 85 4.38 -5.69 6.01
CA PRO A 85 5.50 -4.91 5.52
C PRO A 85 6.82 -5.31 6.14
N CYS A 86 7.89 -5.06 5.39
CA CYS A 86 9.23 -5.14 5.92
C CYS A 86 9.35 -4.21 7.14
N THR A 87 9.99 -4.67 8.22
CA THR A 87 10.10 -3.88 9.46
C THR A 87 10.70 -2.48 9.23
N PRO A 88 11.76 -2.31 8.41
CA PRO A 88 12.28 -0.97 8.12
C PRO A 88 11.28 -0.10 7.34
N CYS A 89 10.50 -0.69 6.43
CA CYS A 89 9.46 0.01 5.68
C CYS A 89 8.39 0.54 6.63
N LEU A 90 7.97 -0.28 7.59
CA LEU A 90 6.98 0.08 8.60
C LEU A 90 7.49 1.19 9.52
N ALA A 91 8.77 1.16 9.90
CA ALA A 91 9.37 2.14 10.80
C ALA A 91 9.60 3.51 10.15
N ALA A 92 9.87 3.55 8.85
CA ALA A 92 10.22 4.77 8.11
C ALA A 92 9.04 5.40 7.35
N ALA A 93 7.95 4.66 7.14
CA ALA A 93 6.79 5.19 6.44
C ALA A 93 6.12 6.33 7.25
N PRO A 94 5.59 7.35 6.55
CA PRO A 94 4.80 8.39 7.21
C PRO A 94 3.58 7.74 7.88
N LEU A 95 3.29 8.18 9.10
CA LEU A 95 2.05 7.79 9.77
C LEU A 95 0.87 8.36 8.97
N PRO A 96 -0.24 7.61 8.84
CA PRO A 96 -1.47 8.21 8.35
C PRO A 96 -1.84 9.38 9.27
N GLU A 97 -2.33 10.47 8.69
CA GLU A 97 -2.87 11.57 9.50
C GLU A 97 -3.99 11.02 10.38
N ASP A 98 -3.96 11.37 11.67
CA ASP A 98 -4.93 10.89 12.67
C ASP A 98 -6.27 11.61 12.42
N ASP A 99 -7.16 11.01 11.64
CA ASP A 99 -8.51 11.53 11.34
C ASP A 99 -9.49 11.17 12.48
N ARG A 100 -9.10 11.49 13.73
CA ARG A 100 -9.85 11.17 14.95
C ARG A 100 -10.94 12.18 15.31
#